data_AF-A0A0N4XJP8-F1
#
_entry.id   AF-A0A0N4XJP8-F1
#
_cell.length_a   1.000
_cell.length_b   1.000
_cell.length_c   1.000
_cell.angle_alpha   90.00
_cell.angle_beta   90.00
_cell.angle_gamma   90.00
#
_symmetry.space_group_name_H-M   'P 1'
#
loop_
_entity.id
_entity.type
_entity.pdbx_description
1 polymer ?
#
loop_
_entity_poly.entity_id
_entity_poly.type
_entity_poly.pdbx_seq_one_letter_code
_entity_poly.pdbx_strand_id
1 'polypeptide(L)'
;MVLKPLEFSECIADTPWFRQNLHEHETALEDAYKSIKNIETQCRELISCTRKLSLAQRAFAKTLTEFKIETVGTTQTDDERVIGNCLREFGKLINQVEEERTKILNEAESHYLEPLKKFRVEAIGRTLHEEKRKYEKESAKFYQSLEKHLHLSTVRKNDFREADAQLDIQQHIFCKASLQYVAEIQSVQERMKFEFVETLSSFLYSWLTFYHVGHVIHEDFKPFLDGVQDRVQKVSEVELFCDHYIW
;
A
#
# COMPACT_ATOMS: atom_id res chain seq x y z
N MET A 1 16.23 -2.05 -15.76
CA MET A 1 17.69 -2.15 -15.57
C MET A 1 17.95 -3.36 -14.70
N VAL A 2 18.96 -4.16 -15.01
CA VAL A 2 19.38 -5.30 -14.16
C VAL A 2 20.70 -4.90 -13.50
N LEU A 3 20.76 -4.95 -12.18
CA LEU A 3 21.97 -4.63 -11.41
C LEU A 3 22.95 -5.80 -11.44
N LYS A 4 24.25 -5.52 -11.39
CA LYS A 4 25.27 -6.56 -11.26
C LYS A 4 25.33 -7.05 -9.81
N PRO A 5 25.53 -8.35 -9.54
CA PRO A 5 25.64 -8.86 -8.18
C PRO A 5 26.70 -8.12 -7.36
N LEU A 6 26.43 -7.90 -6.06
CA LEU A 6 27.43 -7.44 -5.10
C LEU A 6 28.12 -8.66 -4.48
N GLU A 7 29.28 -9.03 -4.97
CA GLU A 7 30.01 -10.18 -4.44
C GLU A 7 30.69 -9.83 -3.10
N PHE A 8 30.57 -10.69 -2.10
CA PHE A 8 31.20 -10.47 -0.80
C PHE A 8 32.74 -10.43 -0.90
N SER A 9 33.32 -11.13 -1.87
CA SER A 9 34.77 -11.09 -2.14
C SER A 9 35.23 -9.70 -2.59
N GLU A 10 34.39 -8.99 -3.35
CA GLU A 10 34.69 -7.63 -3.81
C GLU A 10 34.63 -6.59 -2.69
N CYS A 11 33.89 -6.86 -1.63
CA CYS A 11 33.83 -6.01 -0.43
C CYS A 11 35.20 -5.87 0.25
N ILE A 12 36.02 -6.93 0.18
CA ILE A 12 37.37 -6.98 0.75
C ILE A 12 38.38 -6.35 -0.21
N ALA A 13 38.22 -6.60 -1.51
CA ALA A 13 39.08 -6.04 -2.55
C ALA A 13 38.91 -4.52 -2.69
N ASP A 14 37.73 -3.99 -2.34
CA ASP A 14 37.37 -2.57 -2.33
C ASP A 14 37.74 -1.81 -3.62
N THR A 15 37.47 -2.45 -4.76
CA THR A 15 37.86 -1.89 -6.06
C THR A 15 36.99 -0.69 -6.44
N PRO A 16 37.48 0.23 -7.29
CA PRO A 16 36.64 1.30 -7.83
C PRO A 16 35.39 0.79 -8.56
N TRP A 17 35.50 -0.38 -9.20
CA TRP A 17 34.37 -1.04 -9.86
C TRP A 17 33.32 -1.53 -8.87
N PHE A 18 33.74 -2.12 -7.76
CA PHE A 18 32.85 -2.48 -6.65
C PHE A 18 32.14 -1.25 -6.08
N ARG A 19 32.87 -0.16 -5.84
CA ARG A 19 32.29 1.10 -5.34
C ARG A 19 31.25 1.67 -6.29
N GLN A 20 31.51 1.63 -7.59
CA GLN A 20 30.54 2.04 -8.61
C GLN A 20 29.30 1.14 -8.59
N ASN A 21 29.48 -0.18 -8.54
CA ASN A 21 28.35 -1.12 -8.46
C ASN A 21 27.52 -0.93 -7.18
N LEU A 22 28.16 -0.75 -6.03
CA LEU A 22 27.51 -0.44 -4.76
C LEU A 22 26.65 0.82 -4.89
N HIS A 23 27.17 1.87 -5.52
CA HIS A 23 26.42 3.11 -5.75
C HIS A 23 25.19 2.92 -6.65
N GLU A 24 25.27 2.04 -7.66
CA GLU A 24 24.11 1.70 -8.50
C GLU A 24 23.01 1.00 -7.68
N HIS A 25 23.38 0.13 -6.73
CA HIS A 25 22.44 -0.49 -5.80
C HIS A 25 21.82 0.53 -4.83
N GLU A 26 22.61 1.46 -4.30
CA GLU A 26 22.11 2.55 -3.45
C GLU A 26 21.08 3.41 -4.19
N THR A 27 21.40 3.81 -5.43
CA THR A 27 20.49 4.59 -6.27
C THR A 27 19.18 3.85 -6.52
N ALA A 28 19.25 2.55 -6.83
CA ALA A 28 18.06 1.74 -7.01
C ALA A 28 17.18 1.67 -5.75
N LEU A 29 17.79 1.57 -4.56
CA LEU A 29 17.06 1.62 -3.29
C LEU A 29 16.47 3.01 -3.01
N GLU A 30 17.16 4.09 -3.34
CA GLU A 30 16.63 5.46 -3.23
C GLU A 30 15.40 5.67 -4.13
N ASP A 31 15.44 5.16 -5.35
CA ASP A 31 14.31 5.25 -6.28
C ASP A 31 13.13 4.36 -5.83
N ALA A 32 13.41 3.18 -5.28
CA ALA A 32 12.40 2.34 -4.64
C ALA A 32 11.76 3.07 -3.45
N TYR A 33 12.56 3.71 -2.59
CA TYR A 33 12.06 4.49 -1.45
C TYR A 33 11.07 5.59 -1.89
N LYS A 34 11.44 6.36 -2.92
CA LYS A 34 10.59 7.42 -3.49
C LYS A 34 9.32 6.84 -4.12
N SER A 35 9.44 5.74 -4.86
CA SER A 35 8.31 5.09 -5.52
C SER A 35 7.30 4.55 -4.52
N ILE A 36 7.76 3.87 -3.47
CA ILE A 36 6.90 3.35 -2.39
C ILE A 36 6.20 4.51 -1.67
N LYS A 37 6.90 5.63 -1.42
CA LYS A 37 6.28 6.84 -0.87
C LYS A 37 5.16 7.39 -1.76
N ASN A 38 5.36 7.41 -3.07
CA ASN A 38 4.31 7.83 -3.98
C ASN A 38 3.10 6.88 -3.94
N ILE A 39 3.35 5.57 -3.92
CA ILE A 39 2.29 4.56 -3.79
C ILE A 39 1.49 4.75 -2.48
N GLU A 40 2.16 4.94 -1.34
CA GLU A 40 1.49 5.26 -0.06
C GLU A 40 0.59 6.51 -0.18
N THR A 41 1.06 7.55 -0.87
CA THR A 41 0.27 8.77 -1.11
C THR A 41 -0.96 8.48 -1.97
N GLN A 42 -0.81 7.75 -3.07
CA GLN A 42 -1.94 7.39 -3.94
C GLN A 42 -2.95 6.49 -3.22
N CYS A 43 -2.48 5.50 -2.46
CA CYS A 43 -3.35 4.65 -1.63
C CYS A 43 -4.15 5.47 -0.61
N ARG A 44 -3.51 6.46 0.04
CA ARG A 44 -4.20 7.34 1.01
C ARG A 44 -5.25 8.21 0.34
N GLU A 45 -4.96 8.76 -0.84
CA GLU A 45 -5.95 9.54 -1.59
C GLU A 45 -7.13 8.67 -2.00
N LEU A 46 -6.87 7.44 -2.45
CA LEU A 46 -7.92 6.50 -2.81
C LEU A 46 -8.83 6.14 -1.64
N ILE A 47 -8.26 5.90 -0.45
CA ILE A 47 -9.03 5.66 0.78
C ILE A 47 -9.87 6.91 1.12
N SER A 48 -9.30 8.10 1.00
CA SER A 48 -9.99 9.38 1.23
C SER A 48 -11.19 9.57 0.29
N CYS A 49 -11.00 9.38 -1.01
CA CYS A 49 -12.07 9.43 -2.01
C CYS A 49 -13.16 8.37 -1.74
N THR A 50 -12.76 7.16 -1.38
CA THR A 50 -13.70 6.06 -1.10
C THR A 50 -14.54 6.34 0.15
N ARG A 51 -13.96 7.00 1.17
CA ARG A 51 -14.72 7.50 2.33
C ARG A 51 -15.76 8.55 1.94
N LYS A 52 -15.39 9.50 1.07
CA LYS A 52 -16.33 10.51 0.56
C LYS A 52 -17.48 9.88 -0.22
N LEU A 53 -17.18 8.90 -1.07
CA LEU A 53 -18.18 8.12 -1.79
C LEU A 53 -19.14 7.43 -0.81
N SER A 54 -18.61 6.75 0.21
CA SER A 54 -19.43 6.05 1.21
C SER A 54 -20.38 6.99 1.94
N LEU A 55 -19.89 8.17 2.35
CA LEU A 55 -20.71 9.19 2.99
C LEU A 55 -21.84 9.68 2.07
N ALA A 56 -21.54 9.92 0.78
CA ALA A 56 -22.53 10.35 -0.19
C ALA A 56 -23.60 9.28 -0.44
N GLN A 57 -23.20 8.01 -0.58
CA GLN A 57 -24.13 6.89 -0.76
C GLN A 57 -25.03 6.68 0.46
N ARG A 58 -24.49 6.79 1.68
CA ARG A 58 -25.28 6.72 2.92
C ARG A 58 -26.26 7.89 3.05
N ALA A 59 -25.86 9.09 2.67
CA ALA A 59 -26.76 10.26 2.68
C ALA A 59 -27.92 10.07 1.68
N PHE A 60 -27.62 9.60 0.47
CA PHE A 60 -28.63 9.27 -0.53
C PHE A 60 -29.57 8.16 -0.06
N ALA A 61 -29.03 7.09 0.52
CA ALA A 61 -29.80 6.00 1.12
C ALA A 61 -30.76 6.52 2.20
N LYS A 62 -30.28 7.42 3.07
CA LYS A 62 -31.12 8.05 4.09
C LYS A 62 -32.31 8.79 3.45
N THR A 63 -32.07 9.62 2.44
CA THR A 63 -33.14 10.33 1.72
C THR A 63 -34.15 9.36 1.12
N LEU A 64 -33.71 8.24 0.53
CA LEU A 64 -34.62 7.21 0.03
C LEU A 64 -35.47 6.57 1.13
N THR A 65 -34.87 6.29 2.30
CA THR A 65 -35.59 5.68 3.42
C THR A 65 -36.62 6.59 4.09
N GLU A 66 -36.38 7.90 4.06
CA GLU A 66 -37.24 8.93 4.65
C GLU A 66 -38.36 9.38 3.70
N PHE A 67 -38.19 9.18 2.39
CA PHE A 67 -39.21 9.52 1.40
C PHE A 67 -40.47 8.66 1.59
N LYS A 68 -41.63 9.32 1.50
CA LYS A 68 -42.94 8.69 1.61
C LYS A 68 -43.74 9.06 0.37
N ILE A 69 -44.21 8.05 -0.35
CA ILE A 69 -45.17 8.22 -1.43
C ILE A 69 -46.56 8.38 -0.78
N GLU A 70 -47.18 9.53 -0.99
CA GLU A 70 -48.59 9.73 -0.64
C GLU A 70 -49.47 9.09 -1.72
N THR A 71 -50.49 8.35 -1.28
CA THR A 71 -51.43 7.62 -2.14
C THR A 71 -52.81 8.25 -1.99
N VAL A 72 -53.58 8.33 -3.07
CA VAL A 72 -54.92 8.95 -3.07
C VAL A 72 -55.97 7.91 -2.68
N GLY A 73 -56.78 8.20 -1.65
CA GLY A 73 -57.89 7.33 -1.22
C GLY A 73 -58.04 7.26 0.30
N THR A 74 -59.08 6.56 0.76
CA THR A 74 -59.31 6.31 2.20
C THR A 74 -58.55 5.09 2.73
N THR A 75 -58.07 4.21 1.85
CA THR A 75 -57.29 3.01 2.18
C THR A 75 -56.26 2.71 1.09
N GLN A 76 -55.04 2.31 1.49
CA GLN A 76 -54.00 1.82 0.57
C GLN A 76 -54.22 0.36 0.16
N THR A 77 -54.07 0.07 -1.13
CA THR A 77 -53.94 -1.29 -1.66
C THR A 77 -52.60 -1.93 -1.29
N ASP A 78 -52.49 -3.25 -1.42
CA ASP A 78 -51.23 -3.95 -1.13
C ASP A 78 -50.12 -3.58 -2.12
N ASP A 79 -50.45 -3.32 -3.39
CA ASP A 79 -49.47 -2.88 -4.39
C ASP A 79 -48.93 -1.48 -4.07
N GLU A 80 -49.81 -0.54 -3.71
CA GLU A 80 -49.42 0.80 -3.26
C GLU A 80 -48.55 0.78 -2.01
N ARG A 81 -48.81 -0.14 -1.06
CA ARG A 81 -47.95 -0.31 0.12
C ARG A 81 -46.56 -0.82 -0.25
N VAL A 82 -46.47 -1.78 -1.16
CA VAL A 82 -45.18 -2.34 -1.60
C VAL A 82 -44.39 -1.29 -2.39
N ILE A 83 -45.03 -0.58 -3.33
CA ILE A 83 -44.42 0.52 -4.08
C ILE A 83 -44.04 1.67 -3.13
N GLY A 84 -44.90 2.04 -2.19
CA GLY A 84 -44.63 3.06 -1.17
C GLY A 84 -43.46 2.73 -0.26
N ASN A 85 -43.10 1.44 -0.13
CA ASN A 85 -41.97 0.96 0.66
C ASN A 85 -40.71 0.67 -0.16
N CYS A 86 -40.76 0.66 -1.50
CA CYS A 86 -39.64 0.19 -2.32
C CYS A 86 -38.38 1.04 -2.17
N LEU A 87 -38.54 2.37 -2.09
CA LEU A 87 -37.43 3.30 -1.87
C LEU A 87 -36.75 3.09 -0.51
N ARG A 88 -37.52 2.67 0.51
CA ARG A 88 -36.95 2.30 1.82
C ARG A 88 -36.08 1.06 1.72
N GLU A 89 -36.52 0.05 0.98
CA GLU A 89 -35.71 -1.16 0.77
C GLU A 89 -34.47 -0.88 -0.09
N PHE A 90 -34.55 0.01 -1.09
CA PHE A 90 -33.36 0.45 -1.85
C PHE A 90 -32.35 1.17 -0.96
N GLY A 91 -32.81 2.05 -0.07
CA GLY A 91 -31.94 2.71 0.90
C GLY A 91 -31.27 1.72 1.87
N LYS A 92 -32.00 0.69 2.33
CA LYS A 92 -31.42 -0.39 3.15
C LYS A 92 -30.35 -1.18 2.40
N LEU A 93 -30.60 -1.57 1.15
CA LEU A 93 -29.63 -2.26 0.30
C LEU A 93 -28.32 -1.47 0.17
N ILE A 94 -28.44 -0.17 -0.15
CA ILE A 94 -27.26 0.71 -0.27
C ILE A 94 -26.50 0.75 1.05
N ASN A 95 -27.18 0.89 2.19
CA ASN A 95 -26.52 0.89 3.50
C ASN A 95 -25.81 -0.44 3.80
N GLN A 96 -26.39 -1.57 3.42
CA GLN A 96 -25.77 -2.89 3.61
C GLN A 96 -24.46 -3.01 2.81
N VAL A 97 -24.45 -2.59 1.55
CA VAL A 97 -23.22 -2.54 0.75
C VAL A 97 -22.18 -1.60 1.36
N GLU A 98 -22.62 -0.44 1.86
CA GLU A 98 -21.72 0.54 2.47
C GLU A 98 -21.20 0.13 3.87
N GLU A 99 -21.86 -0.78 4.57
CA GLU A 99 -21.33 -1.40 5.79
C GLU A 99 -20.11 -2.26 5.48
N GLU A 100 -20.17 -3.07 4.43
CA GLU A 100 -19.04 -3.87 3.98
C GLU A 100 -17.88 -3.01 3.48
N ARG A 101 -18.17 -1.90 2.77
CA ARG A 101 -17.14 -0.94 2.36
C ARG A 101 -16.42 -0.33 3.57
N THR A 102 -17.17 0.06 4.61
CA THR A 102 -16.61 0.66 5.83
C THR A 102 -15.63 -0.27 6.54
N LYS A 103 -15.90 -1.58 6.59
CA LYS A 103 -14.99 -2.55 7.22
C LYS A 103 -13.60 -2.50 6.60
N ILE A 104 -13.53 -2.54 5.27
CA ILE A 104 -12.27 -2.49 4.52
C ILE A 104 -11.57 -1.14 4.72
N LEU A 105 -12.31 -0.04 4.72
CA LEU A 105 -11.74 1.30 4.93
C LEU A 105 -11.18 1.52 6.35
N ASN A 106 -11.72 0.82 7.34
CA ASN A 106 -11.24 0.88 8.72
C ASN A 106 -9.94 0.09 8.89
N GLU A 107 -9.81 -1.03 8.19
CA GLU A 107 -8.62 -1.87 8.21
C GLU A 107 -7.48 -1.33 7.32
N ALA A 108 -7.79 -0.43 6.39
CA ALA A 108 -6.85 -0.05 5.34
C ALA A 108 -5.58 0.66 5.80
N GLU A 109 -5.66 1.48 6.86
CA GLU A 109 -4.48 2.17 7.39
C GLU A 109 -3.51 1.16 8.02
N SER A 110 -4.00 0.30 8.91
CA SER A 110 -3.16 -0.64 9.67
C SER A 110 -2.68 -1.84 8.87
N HIS A 111 -3.49 -2.36 7.95
CA HIS A 111 -3.15 -3.58 7.21
C HIS A 111 -2.40 -3.32 5.90
N TYR A 112 -2.46 -2.10 5.35
CA TYR A 112 -1.83 -1.78 4.07
C TYR A 112 -0.87 -0.59 4.15
N LEU A 113 -1.31 0.56 4.65
CA LEU A 113 -0.45 1.76 4.67
C LEU A 113 0.70 1.66 5.68
N GLU A 114 0.43 1.16 6.89
CA GLU A 114 1.46 1.00 7.92
C GLU A 114 2.56 0.00 7.51
N PRO A 115 2.27 -1.21 6.99
CA PRO A 115 3.31 -2.12 6.51
C PRO A 115 4.16 -1.54 5.37
N LEU A 116 3.54 -0.85 4.40
CA LEU A 116 4.27 -0.17 3.32
C LEU A 116 5.22 0.91 3.85
N LYS A 117 4.70 1.76 4.76
CA LYS A 117 5.48 2.81 5.41
C LYS A 117 6.62 2.21 6.24
N LYS A 118 6.34 1.16 7.00
CA LYS A 118 7.31 0.45 7.84
C LYS A 118 8.43 -0.12 6.99
N PHE A 119 8.12 -0.83 5.92
CA PHE A 119 9.12 -1.36 5.00
C PHE A 119 9.98 -0.24 4.40
N ARG A 120 9.34 0.85 3.93
CA ARG A 120 10.06 2.00 3.37
C ARG A 120 11.02 2.64 4.38
N VAL A 121 10.58 2.89 5.61
CA VAL A 121 11.37 3.65 6.60
C VAL A 121 12.36 2.75 7.34
N GLU A 122 11.90 1.64 7.89
CA GLU A 122 12.68 0.78 8.79
C GLU A 122 13.57 -0.23 8.06
N ALA A 123 13.23 -0.61 6.82
CA ALA A 123 14.11 -1.44 6.00
C ALA A 123 14.96 -0.56 5.07
N ILE A 124 14.35 0.07 4.06
CA ILE A 124 15.10 0.82 3.03
C ILE A 124 15.79 2.06 3.64
N GLY A 125 15.04 2.89 4.36
CA GLY A 125 15.56 4.12 4.97
C GLY A 125 16.69 3.85 5.98
N ARG A 126 16.52 2.84 6.84
CA ARG A 126 17.56 2.43 7.79
C ARG A 126 18.84 2.00 7.08
N THR A 127 18.75 1.17 6.04
CA THR A 127 19.92 0.74 5.27
C THR A 127 20.65 1.91 4.62
N LEU A 128 19.92 2.82 3.95
CA LEU A 128 20.50 3.97 3.24
C LEU A 128 21.03 5.08 4.16
N HIS A 129 20.61 5.13 5.42
CA HIS A 129 21.02 6.21 6.34
C HIS A 129 21.89 5.72 7.49
N GLU A 130 21.48 4.69 8.22
CA GLU A 130 22.18 4.23 9.41
C GLU A 130 23.32 3.28 9.06
N GLU A 131 23.04 2.24 8.27
CA GLU A 131 24.06 1.23 7.92
C GLU A 131 25.08 1.82 6.95
N LYS A 132 24.64 2.62 5.96
CA LYS A 132 25.54 3.40 5.10
C LYS A 132 26.48 4.29 5.90
N ARG A 133 25.98 5.03 6.90
CA ARG A 133 26.81 5.91 7.73
C ARG A 133 27.85 5.13 8.54
N LYS A 134 27.52 3.94 9.03
CA LYS A 134 28.50 3.06 9.72
C LYS A 134 29.60 2.62 8.75
N TYR A 135 29.23 2.18 7.56
CA TYR A 135 30.17 1.82 6.50
C TYR A 135 31.09 2.97 6.12
N GLU A 136 30.54 4.15 5.82
CA GLU A 136 31.31 5.34 5.45
C GLU A 136 32.27 5.78 6.56
N LYS A 137 31.82 5.71 7.83
CA LYS A 137 32.66 6.04 8.98
C LYS A 137 33.88 5.13 9.09
N GLU A 138 33.69 3.81 9.01
CA GLU A 138 34.80 2.86 9.11
C GLU A 138 35.68 2.90 7.84
N SER A 139 35.08 3.16 6.67
CA SER A 139 35.84 3.43 5.43
C SER A 139 36.75 4.65 5.58
N ALA A 140 36.25 5.78 6.10
CA ALA A 140 37.05 6.99 6.30
C ALA A 140 38.19 6.78 7.31
N LYS A 141 37.94 6.08 8.42
CA LYS A 141 38.97 5.74 9.41
C LYS A 141 40.06 4.86 8.82
N PHE A 142 39.69 3.84 8.04
CA PHE A 142 40.66 2.95 7.40
C PHE A 142 41.55 3.73 6.44
N TYR A 143 40.98 4.55 5.55
CA TYR A 143 41.78 5.35 4.62
C TYR A 143 42.67 6.39 5.32
N GLN A 144 42.19 7.01 6.41
CA GLN A 144 43.04 7.88 7.22
C GLN A 144 44.18 7.11 7.89
N SER A 145 43.94 5.90 8.38
CA SER A 145 44.96 5.05 8.98
C SER A 145 46.00 4.61 7.95
N LEU A 146 45.54 4.22 6.75
CA LEU A 146 46.40 3.85 5.63
C LEU A 146 47.27 5.01 5.18
N GLU A 147 46.71 6.21 5.04
CA GLU A 147 47.47 7.41 4.70
C GLU A 147 48.57 7.68 5.74
N LYS A 148 48.25 7.65 7.04
CA LYS A 148 49.24 7.82 8.11
C LYS A 148 50.36 6.77 8.03
N HIS A 149 49.99 5.53 7.74
CA HIS A 149 50.93 4.42 7.60
C HIS A 149 51.88 4.62 6.41
N LEU A 150 51.36 5.06 5.26
CA LEU A 150 52.17 5.35 4.06
C LEU A 150 53.15 6.51 4.24
N HIS A 151 52.91 7.41 5.18
CA HIS A 151 53.81 8.53 5.50
C HIS A 151 54.92 8.17 6.50
N LEU A 152 55.01 6.91 6.95
CA LEU A 152 56.11 6.46 7.78
C LEU A 152 57.44 6.51 7.01
N SER A 153 58.50 6.92 7.70
CA SER A 153 59.84 7.08 7.12
C SER A 153 60.85 6.25 7.91
N THR A 154 61.75 5.56 7.20
CA THR A 154 62.88 4.83 7.78
C THR A 154 63.92 5.74 8.42
N VAL A 155 63.87 7.04 8.15
CA VAL A 155 64.76 8.06 8.72
C VAL A 155 64.33 8.45 10.14
N ARG A 156 63.04 8.28 10.47
CA ARG A 156 62.50 8.54 11.81
C ARG A 156 62.48 7.26 12.62
N LYS A 157 62.63 7.37 13.94
CA LYS A 157 62.52 6.23 14.87
C LYS A 157 61.04 5.89 15.08
N ASN A 158 60.45 5.17 14.13
CA ASN A 158 59.07 4.68 14.19
C ASN A 158 59.03 3.23 14.70
N ASP A 159 57.95 2.85 15.37
CA ASP A 159 57.62 1.43 15.60
C ASP A 159 56.77 0.92 14.43
N PHE A 160 57.44 0.34 13.44
CA PHE A 160 56.77 -0.19 12.26
C PHE A 160 55.85 -1.36 12.59
N ARG A 161 56.19 -2.19 13.60
CA ARG A 161 55.38 -3.36 13.97
C ARG A 161 54.06 -2.94 14.60
N GLU A 162 54.10 -1.91 15.44
CA GLU A 162 52.88 -1.34 16.01
C GLU A 162 52.00 -0.71 14.92
N ALA A 163 52.61 0.04 13.99
CA ALA A 163 51.88 0.68 12.91
C ALA A 163 51.24 -0.32 11.92
N ASP A 164 51.92 -1.43 11.62
CA ASP A 164 51.38 -2.55 10.84
C ASP A 164 50.17 -3.15 11.55
N ALA A 165 50.32 -3.50 12.85
CA ALA A 165 49.25 -4.11 13.63
C ALA A 165 48.02 -3.20 13.75
N GLN A 166 48.21 -1.89 13.90
CA GLN A 166 47.11 -0.93 13.94
C GLN A 166 46.38 -0.85 12.59
N LEU A 167 47.11 -0.86 11.46
CA LEU A 167 46.52 -0.84 10.12
C LEU A 167 45.71 -2.11 9.86
N ASP A 168 46.24 -3.28 10.19
CA ASP A 168 45.55 -4.57 10.04
C ASP A 168 44.22 -4.59 10.81
N ILE A 169 44.22 -4.10 12.05
CA ILE A 169 42.99 -3.98 12.86
C ILE A 169 41.97 -3.07 12.16
N GLN A 170 42.40 -1.90 11.67
CA GLN A 170 41.49 -0.99 10.96
C GLN A 170 40.96 -1.61 9.66
N GLN A 171 41.80 -2.34 8.92
CA GLN A 171 41.38 -3.03 7.69
C GLN A 171 40.31 -4.08 7.99
N HIS A 172 40.48 -4.88 9.05
CA HIS A 172 39.49 -5.87 9.47
C HIS A 172 38.15 -5.23 9.86
N ILE A 173 38.18 -4.10 10.58
CA ILE A 173 36.97 -3.36 10.97
C ILE A 173 36.25 -2.83 9.72
N PHE A 174 36.98 -2.24 8.78
CA PHE A 174 36.43 -1.76 7.51
C PHE A 174 35.81 -2.90 6.69
N CYS A 175 36.53 -4.01 6.50
CA CYS A 175 36.02 -5.15 5.74
C CYS A 175 34.73 -5.70 6.35
N LYS A 176 34.66 -5.81 7.69
CA LYS A 176 33.44 -6.23 8.38
C LYS A 176 32.28 -5.27 8.15
N ALA A 177 32.53 -3.96 8.20
CA ALA A 177 31.50 -2.95 7.94
C ALA A 177 31.01 -2.99 6.48
N SER A 178 31.93 -3.19 5.52
CA SER A 178 31.64 -3.35 4.09
C SER A 178 30.74 -4.57 3.84
N LEU A 179 31.11 -5.74 4.37
CA LEU A 179 30.32 -6.97 4.28
C LEU A 179 28.93 -6.82 4.90
N GLN A 180 28.83 -6.20 6.09
CA GLN A 180 27.55 -5.96 6.73
C GLN A 180 26.66 -5.06 5.87
N TYR A 181 27.20 -3.97 5.33
CA TYR A 181 26.41 -3.04 4.55
C TYR A 181 25.88 -3.66 3.24
N VAL A 182 26.73 -4.43 2.55
CA VAL A 182 26.30 -5.18 1.35
C VAL A 182 25.24 -6.23 1.71
N ALA A 183 25.39 -6.93 2.83
CA ALA A 183 24.38 -7.89 3.28
C ALA A 183 23.02 -7.22 3.59
N GLU A 184 23.03 -6.02 4.19
CA GLU A 184 21.79 -5.26 4.45
C GLU A 184 21.13 -4.78 3.15
N ILE A 185 21.90 -4.31 2.17
CA ILE A 185 21.39 -3.94 0.84
C ILE A 185 20.72 -5.15 0.18
N GLN A 186 21.42 -6.28 0.11
CA GLN A 186 20.89 -7.50 -0.51
C GLN A 186 19.66 -8.00 0.23
N SER A 187 19.66 -7.99 1.57
CA SER A 187 18.52 -8.36 2.40
C SER A 187 17.28 -7.53 2.08
N VAL A 188 17.41 -6.20 1.99
CA VAL A 188 16.29 -5.33 1.63
C VAL A 188 15.79 -5.62 0.21
N GLN A 189 16.69 -5.85 -0.74
CA GLN A 189 16.33 -6.18 -2.13
C GLN A 189 15.58 -7.52 -2.24
N GLU A 190 15.99 -8.55 -1.50
CA GLU A 190 15.27 -9.82 -1.44
C GLU A 190 13.90 -9.67 -0.75
N ARG A 191 13.85 -8.97 0.39
CA ARG A 191 12.59 -8.72 1.12
C ARG A 191 11.58 -7.94 0.31
N MET A 192 12.03 -7.01 -0.53
CA MET A 192 11.17 -6.23 -1.43
C MET A 192 10.44 -7.12 -2.43
N LYS A 193 11.00 -8.29 -2.81
CA LYS A 193 10.35 -9.20 -3.77
C LYS A 193 9.11 -9.88 -3.20
N PHE A 194 9.01 -10.02 -1.88
CA PHE A 194 7.89 -10.69 -1.23
C PHE A 194 7.09 -9.78 -0.30
N GLU A 195 7.69 -9.09 0.69
CA GLU A 195 6.92 -8.32 1.71
C GLU A 195 6.07 -7.22 1.06
N PHE A 196 6.66 -6.50 0.10
CA PHE A 196 5.96 -5.44 -0.62
C PHE A 196 4.85 -5.99 -1.51
N VAL A 197 5.13 -7.09 -2.21
CA VAL A 197 4.18 -7.75 -3.13
C VAL A 197 3.01 -8.37 -2.36
N GLU A 198 3.28 -9.01 -1.22
CA GLU A 198 2.26 -9.58 -0.32
C GLU A 198 1.33 -8.50 0.23
N THR A 199 1.88 -7.37 0.68
CA THR A 199 1.09 -6.25 1.20
C THR A 199 0.14 -5.69 0.13
N LEU A 200 0.64 -5.46 -1.09
CA LEU A 200 -0.19 -4.97 -2.19
C LEU A 200 -1.20 -6.00 -2.68
N SER A 201 -0.82 -7.27 -2.72
CA SER A 201 -1.74 -8.35 -3.11
C SER A 201 -2.90 -8.45 -2.12
N SER A 202 -2.61 -8.38 -0.81
CA SER A 202 -3.63 -8.37 0.24
C SER A 202 -4.61 -7.20 0.08
N PHE A 203 -4.11 -6.02 -0.28
CA PHE A 203 -4.95 -4.86 -0.57
C PHE A 203 -5.86 -5.07 -1.78
N LEU A 204 -5.36 -5.67 -2.86
CA LEU A 204 -6.19 -5.99 -4.02
C LEU A 204 -7.24 -7.06 -3.70
N TYR A 205 -6.87 -8.07 -2.93
CA TYR A 205 -7.81 -9.12 -2.52
C TYR A 205 -8.94 -8.59 -1.65
N SER A 206 -8.71 -7.60 -0.79
CA SER A 206 -9.80 -7.00 -0.01
C SER A 206 -10.82 -6.26 -0.88
N TRP A 207 -10.38 -5.61 -1.95
CA TRP A 207 -11.31 -5.04 -2.94
C TRP A 207 -12.07 -6.09 -3.73
N LEU A 208 -11.40 -7.14 -4.19
CA LEU A 208 -12.07 -8.22 -4.90
C LEU A 208 -13.12 -8.90 -4.00
N THR A 209 -12.79 -9.05 -2.72
CA THR A 209 -13.70 -9.58 -1.70
C THR A 209 -14.90 -8.64 -1.52
N PHE A 210 -14.68 -7.32 -1.45
CA PHE A 210 -15.78 -6.34 -1.41
C PHE A 210 -16.75 -6.49 -2.59
N TYR A 211 -16.22 -6.55 -3.81
CA TYR A 211 -17.06 -6.69 -5.00
C TYR A 211 -17.82 -8.00 -5.01
N HIS A 212 -17.19 -9.09 -4.57
CA HIS A 212 -17.86 -10.38 -4.45
C HIS A 212 -19.00 -10.33 -3.43
N VAL A 213 -18.76 -9.75 -2.25
CA VAL A 213 -19.80 -9.57 -1.22
C VAL A 213 -20.94 -8.69 -1.75
N GLY A 214 -20.62 -7.61 -2.46
CA GLY A 214 -21.63 -6.77 -3.13
C GLY A 214 -22.48 -7.53 -4.14
N HIS A 215 -21.89 -8.47 -4.88
CA HIS A 215 -22.64 -9.36 -5.79
C HIS A 215 -23.58 -10.30 -5.02
N VAL A 216 -23.11 -10.92 -3.93
CA VAL A 216 -23.97 -11.78 -3.09
C VAL A 216 -25.15 -10.99 -2.52
N ILE A 217 -24.90 -9.78 -2.00
CA ILE A 217 -25.95 -8.88 -1.50
C ILE A 217 -26.97 -8.57 -2.60
N HIS A 218 -26.51 -8.34 -3.84
CA HIS A 218 -27.39 -8.14 -4.98
C HIS A 218 -28.25 -9.37 -5.28
N GLU A 219 -27.67 -10.57 -5.33
CA GLU A 219 -28.42 -11.80 -5.60
C GLU A 219 -29.49 -12.06 -4.55
N ASP A 220 -29.19 -11.81 -3.27
CA ASP A 220 -30.18 -11.92 -2.18
C ASP A 220 -31.32 -10.89 -2.32
N PHE A 221 -31.03 -9.71 -2.86
CA PHE A 221 -32.01 -8.64 -3.06
C PHE A 221 -32.80 -8.77 -4.38
N LYS A 222 -32.29 -9.51 -5.36
CA LYS A 222 -32.87 -9.62 -6.70
C LYS A 222 -34.35 -10.03 -6.71
N PRO A 223 -34.83 -11.00 -5.91
CA PRO A 223 -36.25 -11.36 -5.89
C PRO A 223 -37.18 -10.19 -5.51
N PHE A 224 -36.71 -9.28 -4.65
CA PHE A 224 -37.46 -8.07 -4.32
C PHE A 224 -37.54 -7.12 -5.51
N LEU A 225 -36.42 -6.90 -6.22
CA LEU A 225 -36.39 -6.05 -7.42
C LEU A 225 -37.33 -6.56 -8.52
N ASP A 226 -37.28 -7.86 -8.80
CA ASP A 226 -38.14 -8.49 -9.80
C ASP A 226 -39.63 -8.31 -9.42
N GLY A 227 -39.96 -8.51 -8.14
CA GLY A 227 -41.32 -8.30 -7.63
C GLY A 227 -41.78 -6.83 -7.67
N VAL A 228 -40.88 -5.86 -7.51
CA VAL A 228 -41.20 -4.43 -7.70
C VAL A 228 -41.45 -4.14 -9.18
N GLN A 229 -40.62 -4.66 -10.08
CA GLN A 229 -40.75 -4.45 -11.52
C GLN A 229 -42.10 -4.97 -12.04
N ASP A 230 -42.50 -6.18 -11.64
CA ASP A 230 -43.79 -6.77 -12.02
C ASP A 230 -44.98 -5.90 -11.57
N ARG A 231 -44.89 -5.32 -10.37
CA ARG A 231 -45.94 -4.44 -9.82
C ARG A 231 -45.99 -3.10 -10.51
N VAL A 232 -44.85 -2.50 -10.81
CA VAL A 232 -44.76 -1.24 -11.56
C VAL A 232 -45.39 -1.41 -12.94
N GLN A 233 -45.08 -2.50 -13.65
CA GLN A 233 -45.69 -2.78 -14.96
C GLN A 233 -47.21 -2.89 -14.89
N LYS A 234 -47.76 -3.59 -13.90
CA LYS A 234 -49.21 -3.70 -13.71
C LYS A 234 -49.88 -2.34 -13.48
N VAL A 235 -49.28 -1.48 -12.65
CA VAL A 235 -49.82 -0.13 -12.39
C VAL A 235 -49.78 0.72 -13.66
N SER A 236 -48.70 0.65 -14.45
CA SER A 236 -48.57 1.38 -15.72
C SER A 236 -49.56 0.91 -16.79
N GLU A 237 -49.87 -0.39 -16.85
CA GLU A 237 -50.88 -0.92 -17.77
C GLU A 237 -52.29 -0.45 -17.43
N VAL A 238 -52.62 -0.30 -16.14
CA VAL A 238 -53.91 0.22 -15.70
C VAL A 238 -54.09 1.70 -16.08
N GLU A 239 -53.05 2.53 -15.98
CA GLU A 239 -53.08 3.92 -16.45
C GLU A 239 -53.37 3.99 -17.96
N LEU A 240 -52.69 3.18 -18.78
CA LEU A 240 -52.91 3.12 -20.23
C LEU A 240 -54.33 2.67 -20.61
N PHE A 241 -54.93 1.78 -19.81
CA PHE A 241 -56.33 1.39 -19.99
C PHE A 241 -57.29 2.53 -19.63
N CYS A 242 -57.07 3.24 -18.52
CA CYS A 242 -57.90 4.39 -18.15
C CYS A 242 -57.87 5.51 -19.21
N ASP A 243 -56.70 5.79 -19.80
CA ASP A 243 -56.57 6.77 -20.89
C ASP A 243 -57.33 6.37 -22.17
N HIS A 244 -57.55 5.07 -22.39
CA HIS A 244 -58.30 4.55 -23.55
C HIS A 244 -59.82 4.62 -23.41
N TYR A 245 -60.34 4.79 -22.18
CA TYR A 245 -61.79 4.83 -21.90
C TYR A 245 -62.30 6.21 -21.44
N ILE A 246 -61.43 7.24 -21.45
CA ILE A 246 -61.78 8.62 -21.08
C ILE A 246 -62.04 9.53 -22.32
N TRP A 247 -62.09 8.97 -23.54
CA TRP A 247 -62.58 9.67 -24.73
C TRP A 247 -63.81 8.98 -25.34
#